data_AF-A0A7S1ZSU4-F1
#
_entry.id   AF-A0A7S1ZSU4-F1
#
_cell.length_a   1.000
_cell.length_b   1.000
_cell.length_c   1.000
_cell.angle_alpha   90.00
_cell.angle_beta   90.00
_cell.angle_gamma   90.00
#
_symmetry.space_group_name_H-M   'P 1'
#
loop_
_entity.id
_entity.type
_entity.pdbx_description
1 polymer ?
#
loop_
_entity_poly.entity_id
_entity_poly.type
_entity_poly.pdbx_seq_one_letter_code
_entity_poly.pdbx_strand_id
1 'polypeptide(L)'
;ASSSTSSSSDGDDAAAASSAPSAPSDPTLRTVTGPVVTRFPPEPNGYLHLGHAKAVCFNFAVSRMFEGGVCHMRLDDTNPAKEELEYVESILEDVRWVQRGLWDATEGEGEGEGK
;
A
#
# COMPACT_ATOMS: atom_id res chain seq x y z
N ALA A 1 -13.89 28.84 60.05
CA ALA A 1 -14.95 27.88 59.70
C ALA A 1 -14.61 27.26 58.34
N SER A 2 -14.69 25.92 58.27
CA SER A 2 -14.97 25.06 57.10
C SER A 2 -14.20 25.30 55.79
N SER A 3 -13.27 24.45 55.35
CA SER A 3 -13.45 23.09 54.79
C SER A 3 -14.31 23.02 53.52
N SER A 4 -13.70 22.68 52.39
CA SER A 4 -14.24 21.67 51.46
C SER A 4 -13.28 21.41 50.30
N THR A 5 -12.69 20.22 50.34
CA THR A 5 -12.12 19.48 49.21
C THR A 5 -13.22 19.12 48.20
N SER A 6 -12.91 19.10 46.91
CA SER A 6 -13.71 18.38 45.90
C SER A 6 -12.79 17.60 44.97
N SER A 7 -12.82 16.28 45.16
CA SER A 7 -12.35 15.22 44.29
C SER A 7 -13.36 14.94 43.16
N SER A 8 -12.87 14.63 41.96
CA SER A 8 -13.57 13.83 40.94
C SER A 8 -12.53 13.40 39.90
N SER A 9 -11.97 12.20 40.00
CA SER A 9 -12.48 10.91 39.51
C SER A 9 -12.22 10.71 38.01
N ASP A 10 -11.24 9.84 37.76
CA ASP A 10 -11.29 8.70 36.84
C ASP A 10 -11.66 8.97 35.37
N GLY A 11 -10.63 8.87 34.55
CA GLY A 11 -10.71 8.73 33.10
C GLY A 11 -9.39 8.18 32.57
N ASP A 12 -8.94 7.04 33.12
CA ASP A 12 -7.94 6.22 32.47
C ASP A 12 -8.54 5.71 31.16
N ASP A 13 -8.28 6.44 30.07
CA ASP A 13 -8.51 5.98 28.71
C ASP A 13 -7.49 4.84 28.45
N ALA A 14 -7.83 3.67 28.96
CA ALA A 14 -7.09 2.44 28.75
C ALA A 14 -7.17 2.09 27.26
N ALA A 15 -6.21 2.61 26.50
CA ALA A 15 -5.95 2.20 25.13
C ALA A 15 -5.98 0.67 25.06
N ALA A 16 -6.97 0.15 24.35
CA ALA A 16 -7.16 -1.28 24.16
C ALA A 16 -5.87 -1.88 23.60
N ALA A 17 -5.17 -2.64 24.44
CA ALA A 17 -4.01 -3.41 24.02
C ALA A 17 -4.49 -4.44 23.00
N SER A 18 -4.22 -4.21 21.72
CA SER A 18 -4.47 -5.20 20.67
C SER A 18 -3.64 -6.43 20.99
N SER A 19 -4.29 -7.56 21.27
CA SER A 19 -3.65 -8.83 21.54
C SER A 19 -2.64 -9.17 20.46
N ALA A 20 -1.36 -9.27 20.84
CA ALA A 20 -0.30 -9.65 19.91
C ALA A 20 -0.61 -11.04 19.31
N PRO A 21 -0.34 -11.26 18.01
CA PRO A 21 -0.58 -12.54 17.37
C PRO A 21 0.27 -13.63 18.04
N SER A 22 -0.36 -14.75 18.39
CA SER A 22 0.33 -15.94 18.91
C SER A 22 1.40 -16.42 17.93
N ALA A 23 2.58 -16.75 18.46
CA ALA A 23 3.71 -17.19 17.66
C ALA A 23 3.36 -18.41 16.77
N PRO A 24 3.90 -18.49 15.54
CA PRO A 24 3.64 -19.61 14.65
C PRO A 24 4.20 -20.91 15.23
N SER A 25 3.46 -22.01 15.05
CA SER A 25 3.84 -23.35 15.49
C SER A 25 5.02 -23.95 14.70
N ASP A 26 5.30 -23.39 13.52
CA ASP A 26 6.45 -23.76 12.69
C ASP A 26 7.65 -22.84 13.00
N PRO A 27 8.78 -23.38 13.51
CA PRO A 27 9.96 -22.59 13.87
C PRO A 27 10.68 -21.97 12.67
N THR A 28 10.32 -22.35 11.44
CA THR A 28 10.87 -21.76 10.21
C THR A 28 10.05 -20.58 9.69
N LEU A 29 8.81 -20.43 10.17
CA LEU A 29 7.95 -19.32 9.79
C LEU A 29 8.26 -18.09 10.64
N ARG A 30 8.64 -17.01 9.96
CA ARG A 30 8.78 -15.70 10.58
C ARG A 30 7.49 -14.91 10.38
N THR A 31 6.88 -14.48 11.48
CA THR A 31 5.83 -13.46 11.44
C THR A 31 6.42 -12.16 10.93
N VAL A 32 5.89 -11.63 9.82
CA VAL A 32 6.26 -10.31 9.32
C VAL A 32 5.50 -9.29 10.17
N THR A 33 6.23 -8.62 11.05
CA THR A 33 5.72 -7.49 11.84
C THR A 33 6.13 -6.20 11.14
N GLY A 34 5.24 -5.62 10.35
CA GLY A 34 5.49 -4.39 9.60
C GLY A 34 4.59 -4.26 8.38
N PRO A 35 4.56 -3.07 7.75
CA PRO A 35 3.73 -2.83 6.58
C PRO A 35 4.15 -3.72 5.40
N VAL A 36 3.18 -4.09 4.56
CA VAL A 36 3.46 -4.84 3.34
C VAL A 36 4.12 -3.93 2.31
N VAL A 37 5.33 -4.30 1.88
CA VAL A 37 6.09 -3.56 0.87
C VAL A 37 6.25 -4.40 -0.39
N THR A 38 5.65 -3.97 -1.49
CA THR A 38 5.79 -4.58 -2.81
C THR A 38 6.63 -3.71 -3.74
N ARG A 39 6.99 -4.23 -4.91
CA ARG A 39 7.65 -3.43 -5.96
C ARG A 39 7.22 -3.87 -7.34
N PHE A 40 7.15 -2.92 -8.28
CA PHE A 40 7.08 -3.18 -9.71
C PHE A 40 8.42 -2.79 -10.33
N PRO A 41 9.25 -3.77 -10.77
CA PRO A 41 10.59 -3.50 -11.27
C PRO A 41 10.73 -3.73 -12.79
N PRO A 42 10.20 -2.84 -13.66
CA PRO A 42 10.36 -2.97 -15.10
C PRO A 42 11.77 -2.57 -15.53
N GLU A 43 12.31 -3.24 -16.54
CA GLU A 43 13.54 -2.83 -17.22
C GLU A 43 13.24 -1.70 -18.22
N PRO A 44 13.96 -0.57 -18.20
CA PRO A 44 13.68 0.57 -19.09
C PRO A 44 14.32 0.41 -20.48
N ASN A 45 14.12 -0.74 -21.12
CA ASN A 45 14.65 -1.08 -22.44
C ASN A 45 13.57 -1.41 -23.49
N GLY A 46 12.30 -1.16 -23.15
CA GLY A 46 11.15 -1.38 -24.03
C GLY A 46 9.84 -0.90 -23.42
N TYR A 47 8.77 -0.92 -24.22
CA TYR A 47 7.43 -0.51 -23.77
C TYR A 47 6.75 -1.58 -22.91
N LEU A 48 5.87 -1.14 -22.01
CA LEU A 48 5.02 -2.07 -21.29
C LEU A 48 4.01 -2.71 -22.25
N HIS A 49 3.54 -3.90 -21.86
CA HIS A 49 2.56 -4.66 -22.62
C HIS A 49 1.51 -5.19 -21.64
N LEU A 50 0.45 -5.82 -22.13
CA LEU A 50 -0.67 -6.27 -21.29
C LEU A 50 -0.24 -7.18 -20.11
N GLY A 51 0.77 -8.02 -20.29
CA GLY A 51 1.35 -8.80 -19.18
C GLY A 51 1.88 -7.94 -18.01
N HIS A 52 2.44 -6.77 -18.28
CA HIS A 52 2.89 -5.82 -17.26
C HIS A 52 1.71 -5.19 -16.51
N ALA A 53 0.57 -4.96 -17.18
CA ALA A 53 -0.62 -4.44 -16.52
C ALA A 53 -1.07 -5.34 -15.35
N LYS A 54 -0.98 -6.66 -15.49
CA LYS A 54 -1.25 -7.61 -14.39
C LYS A 54 -0.31 -7.37 -13.21
N ALA A 55 0.99 -7.24 -13.48
CA ALA A 55 1.99 -7.03 -12.43
C ALA A 55 1.80 -5.69 -11.72
N VAL A 56 1.47 -4.63 -12.45
CA VAL A 56 1.12 -3.32 -11.89
C VAL A 56 -0.09 -3.47 -10.98
N CYS A 57 -1.24 -3.92 -11.51
CA CYS A 57 -2.46 -4.06 -10.72
C CYS A 57 -2.25 -4.91 -9.46
N PHE A 58 -1.58 -6.06 -9.58
CA PHE A 58 -1.35 -6.96 -8.46
C PHE A 58 -0.49 -6.31 -7.36
N ASN A 59 0.68 -5.76 -7.70
CA ASN A 59 1.59 -5.23 -6.68
C ASN A 59 1.00 -4.02 -5.95
N PHE A 60 0.32 -3.13 -6.67
CA PHE A 60 -0.34 -1.97 -6.06
C PHE A 60 -1.57 -2.38 -5.25
N ALA A 61 -2.43 -3.27 -5.77
CA ALA A 61 -3.61 -3.74 -5.03
C ALA A 61 -3.22 -4.45 -3.73
N VAL A 62 -2.23 -5.35 -3.78
CA VAL A 62 -1.75 -6.05 -2.57
C VAL A 62 -1.23 -5.06 -1.55
N SER A 63 -0.40 -4.08 -1.93
CA SER A 63 0.11 -3.10 -0.96
C SER A 63 -1.01 -2.32 -0.27
N ARG A 64 -2.14 -2.08 -0.94
CA ARG A 64 -3.27 -1.31 -0.42
C ARG A 64 -4.18 -2.09 0.50
N MET A 65 -4.17 -3.43 0.39
CA MET A 65 -4.97 -4.30 1.26
C MET A 65 -4.48 -4.27 2.72
N PHE A 66 -3.28 -3.75 2.98
CA PHE A 66 -2.67 -3.72 4.29
C PHE A 66 -2.40 -2.29 4.75
N GLU A 67 -2.66 -2.03 6.03
CA GLU A 67 -2.41 -0.72 6.62
C GLU A 67 -0.92 -0.34 6.52
N GLY A 68 -0.66 0.89 6.06
CA GLY A 68 0.68 1.41 5.84
C GLY A 68 1.45 0.74 4.69
N GLY A 69 0.80 -0.09 3.87
CA GLY A 69 1.48 -0.78 2.78
C GLY A 69 1.91 0.15 1.65
N VAL A 70 3.02 -0.19 1.01
CA VAL A 70 3.68 0.63 -0.02
C VAL A 70 4.06 -0.24 -1.21
N CYS A 71 3.90 0.29 -2.42
CA CYS A 71 4.46 -0.33 -3.63
C CYS A 71 5.48 0.62 -4.25
N HIS A 72 6.73 0.16 -4.36
CA HIS A 72 7.80 0.93 -4.99
C HIS A 72 7.88 0.68 -6.49
N MET A 73 8.00 1.75 -7.27
CA MET A 73 8.39 1.68 -8.66
C MET A 73 9.91 1.73 -8.75
N ARG A 74 10.54 0.65 -9.23
CA ARG A 74 12.01 0.55 -9.29
C ARG A 74 12.41 0.19 -10.72
N LEU A 75 12.78 1.18 -11.52
CA LEU A 75 13.31 0.92 -12.85
C LEU A 75 14.61 0.10 -12.70
N ASP A 76 14.65 -1.10 -13.29
CA ASP A 76 15.77 -2.03 -13.16
C ASP A 76 16.83 -1.71 -14.22
N ASP A 77 17.63 -0.68 -13.93
CA ASP A 77 18.58 0.01 -14.82
C ASP A 77 19.98 -0.63 -14.80
N THR A 78 20.03 -1.96 -14.86
CA THR A 78 21.29 -2.72 -14.79
C THR A 78 22.09 -2.71 -16.09
N ASN A 79 21.60 -2.05 -17.16
CA ASN A 79 22.21 -2.11 -18.48
C ASN A 79 22.21 -0.74 -19.20
N PRO A 80 23.18 0.13 -18.93
CA PRO A 80 23.22 1.50 -19.44
C PRO A 80 23.31 1.63 -20.97
N ALA A 81 23.56 0.54 -21.71
CA ALA A 81 23.63 0.55 -23.18
C ALA A 81 22.27 0.32 -23.88
N LYS A 82 21.25 -0.08 -23.12
CA LYS A 82 19.91 -0.40 -23.66
C LYS A 82 18.81 0.50 -23.09
N GLU A 83 19.20 1.51 -22.33
CA GLU A 83 18.29 2.37 -21.60
C GLU A 83 18.15 3.69 -22.32
N GLU A 84 16.91 4.04 -22.63
CA GLU A 84 16.56 5.31 -23.25
C GLU A 84 15.55 6.01 -22.35
N LEU A 85 15.66 7.35 -22.24
CA LEU A 85 14.73 8.16 -21.45
C LEU A 85 13.28 7.97 -21.91
N GLU A 86 13.08 7.71 -23.21
CA GLU A 86 11.77 7.42 -23.79
C GLU A 86 11.06 6.23 -23.09
N TYR A 87 11.78 5.14 -22.82
CA TYR A 87 11.19 3.99 -22.15
C TYR A 87 10.88 4.29 -20.70
N VAL A 88 11.74 5.04 -20.00
CA VAL A 88 11.47 5.48 -18.63
C VAL A 88 10.17 6.29 -18.55
N GLU A 89 10.01 7.27 -19.44
CA GLU A 89 8.84 8.14 -19.48
C GLU A 89 7.58 7.36 -19.83
N SER A 90 7.64 6.51 -20.86
CA SER A 90 6.50 5.68 -21.27
C SER A 90 6.08 4.70 -20.18
N ILE A 91 7.03 4.02 -19.52
CA ILE A 91 6.74 3.12 -18.41
C ILE A 91 6.04 3.87 -17.25
N LEU A 92 6.51 5.06 -16.90
CA LEU A 92 5.88 5.89 -15.86
C LEU A 92 4.47 6.33 -16.25
N GLU A 93 4.26 6.71 -17.51
CA GLU A 93 2.95 7.09 -18.04
C GLU A 93 1.96 5.93 -18.01
N ASP A 94 2.35 4.77 -18.52
CA ASP A 94 1.52 3.57 -18.59
C ASP A 94 1.12 3.09 -17.19
N VAL A 95 2.06 3.06 -16.24
CA VAL A 95 1.76 2.69 -14.84
C VAL A 95 0.74 3.65 -14.24
N ARG A 96 0.91 4.97 -14.45
CA ARG A 96 -0.07 5.98 -13.97
C ARG A 96 -1.42 5.82 -14.66
N TRP A 97 -1.46 5.49 -15.95
CA TRP A 97 -2.69 5.27 -16.68
C TRP A 97 -3.46 4.06 -16.15
N VAL A 98 -2.79 2.92 -15.97
CA VAL A 98 -3.38 1.71 -15.37
C VAL A 98 -3.89 1.99 -13.96
N GLN A 99 -3.12 2.73 -13.16
CA GLN A 99 -3.55 3.10 -11.80
C GLN A 99 -4.79 3.99 -11.80
N ARG A 100 -4.84 5.04 -12.62
CA ARG A 100 -6.06 5.88 -12.71
C ARG A 100 -7.29 5.03 -13.06
N GLY A 101 -7.18 4.19 -14.09
CA GLY A 101 -8.29 3.33 -14.52
C GLY A 101 -8.70 2.28 -13.47
N LEU A 102 -7.77 1.80 -12.65
CA LEU A 102 -8.09 0.86 -11.57
C LEU A 102 -8.96 1.50 -10.46
N TRP A 103 -8.90 2.83 -10.28
CA TRP A 103 -9.70 3.52 -9.25
C TRP A 103 -11.01 4.06 -9.81
N ASP A 104 -11.06 4.47 -11.07
CA ASP A 104 -12.32 4.89 -11.69
C ASP A 104 -13.36 3.74 -11.69
N ALA A 105 -12.90 2.49 -11.66
CA ALA A 105 -13.75 1.30 -11.56
C ALA A 105 -14.36 1.05 -10.16
N THR A 106 -13.85 1.67 -9.09
CA THR A 106 -14.33 1.44 -7.72
C THR A 106 -15.35 2.46 -7.22
N GLU A 107 -15.58 3.56 -7.95
CA GLU A 107 -16.54 4.62 -7.59
C GLU A 107 -17.93 4.43 -8.22
N GLY A 108 -18.27 3.23 -8.71
CA GLY A 108 -19.48 2.94 -9.47
C GLY A 108 -20.68 2.37 -8.68
N GLU A 109 -20.59 2.19 -7.37
CA GLU A 109 -21.68 1.65 -6.54
C GLU A 109 -21.80 2.42 -5.22
N GLY A 110 -22.26 3.67 -5.26
CA GLY A 110 -22.31 4.46 -4.03
C GLY A 110 -22.97 5.83 -4.05
N GLU A 111 -23.80 6.20 -5.03
CA GLU A 111 -24.66 7.39 -4.90
C GLU A 111 -26.12 7.03 -5.15
N GLY A 112 -26.72 6.47 -4.10
CA GLY A 112 -28.16 6.56 -3.88
C GLY A 112 -28.53 7.99 -3.47
N GLU A 113 -29.66 8.44 -4.01
CA GLU A 113 -30.44 9.63 -3.68
C GLU A 113 -30.16 10.28 -2.32
N GLY A 114 -29.91 11.60 -2.33
CA GLY A 114 -29.60 12.33 -1.11
C GLY A 114 -29.73 13.85 -1.15
N LYS A 115 -30.75 14.38 -1.85
CA LYS A 115 -31.34 15.74 -1.70
C LYS A 115 -30.61 16.94 -2.31
#